data_AF-A0A8H7U6I4-F1
#
_entry.id   AF-A0A8H7U6I4-F1
#
_cell.length_a   1.000
_cell.length_b   1.000
_cell.length_c   1.000
_cell.angle_alpha   90.00
_cell.angle_beta   90.00
_cell.angle_gamma   90.00
#
_symmetry.space_group_name_H-M   'P 1'
#
loop_
_entity.id
_entity.type
_entity.pdbx_description
1 polymer ?
#
loop_
_entity_poly.entity_id
_entity_poly.type
_entity_poly.pdbx_seq_one_letter_code
_entity_poly.pdbx_strand_id
1 'polypeptide(L)'
;MYPHAAYSRSTVTSQLELVPSPETPPVRWSSVIDPTLPDSLPPEAHPIHITVQAGETLYLPAGWWHYVRQSDITIALNFWYDMEGQGMSWVWLNFLRGLREPPPGNVSGESQEL
;
A
#
# COMPACT_ATOMS: atom_id res chain seq x y z
N MET A 1 -9.63 -0.39 7.63
CA MET A 1 -10.57 0.50 6.91
C MET A 1 -10.29 1.90 7.38
N TYR A 2 -9.93 2.79 6.46
CA TYR A 2 -9.53 4.16 6.76
C TYR A 2 -10.56 5.14 6.18
N PRO A 3 -10.78 6.30 6.84
CA PRO A 3 -11.66 7.32 6.29
C PRO A 3 -11.13 7.83 4.95
N HIS A 4 -12.03 8.14 4.02
CA HIS A 4 -11.65 8.73 2.74
C HIS A 4 -11.37 10.23 2.91
N ALA A 5 -10.35 10.73 2.20
CA ALA A 5 -10.06 12.15 2.10
C ALA A 5 -9.51 12.47 0.70
N ALA A 6 -9.69 13.73 0.28
CA ALA A 6 -9.20 14.22 -1.01
C ALA A 6 -8.37 15.49 -0.80
N TYR A 7 -7.41 15.72 -1.68
CA TYR A 7 -6.68 16.99 -1.69
C TYR A 7 -7.53 18.09 -2.32
N SER A 8 -7.65 19.22 -1.63
CA SER A 8 -8.21 20.46 -2.15
C SER A 8 -7.18 21.56 -2.10
N ARG A 9 -7.23 22.51 -3.05
CA ARG A 9 -6.33 23.65 -3.04
C ARG A 9 -6.93 24.77 -2.20
N SER A 10 -6.19 25.22 -1.19
CA SER A 10 -6.55 26.36 -0.36
C SER A 10 -6.71 27.61 -1.20
N THR A 11 -7.82 28.32 -1.05
CA THR A 11 -8.09 29.57 -1.79
C THR A 11 -7.21 30.73 -1.32
N VAL A 12 -6.66 30.64 -0.11
CA VAL A 12 -5.83 31.68 0.50
C VAL A 12 -4.35 31.41 0.27
N THR A 13 -3.87 30.20 0.57
CA THR A 13 -2.44 29.87 0.56
C THR A 13 -1.98 29.19 -0.72
N SER A 14 -2.92 28.77 -1.58
CA SER A 14 -2.67 27.88 -2.73
C SER A 14 -1.99 26.56 -2.38
N GLN A 15 -1.88 26.19 -1.10
CA GLN A 15 -1.34 24.90 -0.68
C GLN A 15 -2.38 23.80 -0.85
N LEU A 16 -1.91 22.56 -0.97
CA LEU A 16 -2.78 21.38 -0.98
C LEU A 16 -3.11 21.01 0.47
N GLU A 17 -4.40 20.98 0.79
CA GLU A 17 -4.93 20.60 2.10
C GLU A 17 -5.73 19.31 1.95
N LEU A 18 -5.63 18.43 2.95
CA LEU A 18 -6.36 17.16 2.97
C LEU A 18 -7.75 17.40 3.59
N VAL A 19 -8.82 17.16 2.82
CA VAL A 19 -10.20 17.39 3.24
C VAL A 19 -10.95 16.04 3.33
N PRO A 20 -11.52 15.68 4.49
CA PRO A 20 -12.31 14.47 4.65
C PRO A 20 -13.53 14.43 3.71
N SER A 21 -13.87 13.24 3.21
CA SER A 21 -15.04 13.03 2.34
C SER A 21 -16.08 12.15 3.05
N PRO A 22 -17.00 12.74 3.85
CA PRO A 22 -17.87 11.98 4.76
C PRO A 22 -18.91 11.09 4.04
N GLU A 23 -19.28 11.43 2.81
CA GLU A 23 -20.25 10.66 2.00
C GLU A 23 -19.59 9.51 1.22
N THR A 24 -18.26 9.42 1.25
CA THR A 24 -17.52 8.39 0.51
C THR A 24 -17.26 7.16 1.40
N PRO A 25 -17.46 5.94 0.88
CA PRO A 25 -17.12 4.73 1.62
C PRO A 25 -15.65 4.70 2.08
N PRO A 26 -15.35 4.07 3.22
CA PRO A 26 -13.99 3.97 3.71
C PRO A 26 -13.11 3.15 2.77
N VAL A 27 -11.81 3.45 2.78
CA VAL A 27 -10.82 2.83 1.90
C VAL A 27 -10.15 1.64 2.60
N ARG A 28 -9.96 0.55 1.86
CA ARG A 28 -9.10 -0.57 2.28
C ARG A 28 -7.64 -0.15 2.09
N TRP A 29 -6.87 -0.10 3.16
CA TRP A 29 -5.44 0.21 3.14
C TRP A 29 -4.69 -0.69 4.12
N SER A 30 -3.39 -0.87 3.88
CA SER A 30 -2.52 -1.64 4.77
C SER A 30 -2.38 -0.94 6.13
N SER A 31 -2.56 -1.70 7.21
CA SER A 31 -2.30 -1.26 8.58
C SER A 31 -0.82 -1.35 8.98
N VAL A 32 0.02 -1.99 8.17
CA VAL A 32 1.47 -2.03 8.37
C VAL A 32 2.06 -0.66 8.05
N ILE A 33 2.58 0.04 9.07
CA ILE A 33 3.14 1.39 8.94
C ILE A 33 4.56 1.32 8.39
N ASP A 34 5.43 0.55 9.04
CA ASP A 34 6.80 0.31 8.59
C ASP A 34 7.12 -1.19 8.74
N PRO A 35 7.21 -1.95 7.64
CA PRO A 35 7.51 -3.38 7.69
C PRO A 35 8.96 -3.69 8.07
N THR A 36 9.82 -2.67 8.22
CA THR A 36 11.23 -2.83 8.62
C THR A 36 11.41 -2.82 10.13
N LEU A 37 10.37 -2.44 10.88
CA LEU A 37 10.39 -2.50 12.34
C LEU A 37 10.17 -3.94 12.84
N PRO A 38 10.82 -4.35 13.95
CA PRO A 38 10.52 -5.61 14.62
C PRO A 38 9.04 -5.73 14.94
N ASP A 39 8.46 -6.92 14.79
CA ASP A 39 7.06 -7.25 15.13
C ASP A 39 5.97 -6.45 14.40
N SER A 40 6.34 -5.66 13.37
CA SER A 40 5.40 -4.90 12.54
C SER A 40 4.57 -5.75 11.58
N LEU A 41 5.05 -6.96 11.27
CA LEU A 41 4.43 -7.91 10.37
C LEU A 41 3.80 -9.07 11.16
N PRO A 42 2.71 -9.68 10.64
CA PRO A 42 2.15 -10.90 11.23
C PRO A 42 3.21 -12.01 11.33
N PRO A 43 3.19 -12.84 12.38
CA PRO A 43 4.19 -13.90 12.56
C PRO A 43 4.17 -14.95 11.44
N GLU A 44 3.06 -15.08 10.71
CA GLU A 44 2.93 -15.95 9.55
C GLU A 44 3.56 -15.37 8.27
N ALA A 45 3.96 -14.09 8.28
CA ALA A 45 4.57 -13.44 7.13
C ALA A 45 6.05 -13.83 6.97
N HIS A 46 6.44 -14.15 5.73
CA HIS A 46 7.83 -14.42 5.37
C HIS A 46 8.29 -13.39 4.33
N PRO A 47 8.80 -12.22 4.77
CA PRO A 47 9.17 -11.15 3.85
C PRO A 47 10.40 -11.51 3.02
N ILE A 48 10.36 -11.15 1.73
CA ILE A 48 11.49 -11.27 0.80
C ILE A 48 12.07 -9.87 0.60
N HIS A 49 13.38 -9.74 0.84
CA HIS A 49 14.10 -8.48 0.67
C HIS A 49 14.90 -8.52 -0.62
N ILE A 50 14.65 -7.55 -1.51
CA ILE A 50 15.30 -7.43 -2.81
C ILE A 50 15.82 -6.02 -2.95
N THR A 51 17.09 -5.87 -3.34
CA THR A 51 17.67 -4.59 -3.74
C THR A 51 17.89 -4.64 -5.25
N VAL A 52 17.25 -3.72 -5.97
CA VAL A 52 17.39 -3.59 -7.43
C VAL A 52 18.40 -2.48 -7.72
N GLN A 53 19.50 -2.83 -8.38
CA GLN A 53 20.58 -1.92 -8.75
C GLN A 53 20.35 -1.34 -10.15
N ALA A 54 21.18 -0.35 -10.51
CA ALA A 54 21.16 0.23 -11.85
C ALA A 54 21.41 -0.83 -12.93
N GLY A 55 20.52 -0.88 -13.93
CA GLY A 55 20.58 -1.86 -15.02
C GLY A 55 19.87 -3.20 -14.72
N GLU A 56 19.41 -3.42 -13.50
CA GLU A 56 18.64 -4.61 -13.14
C GLU A 56 17.15 -4.42 -13.40
N THR A 57 16.43 -5.54 -13.48
CA THR A 57 14.97 -5.55 -13.62
C THR A 57 14.37 -6.55 -12.66
N LEU A 58 13.39 -6.10 -11.89
CA LEU A 58 12.58 -6.94 -11.03
C LEU A 58 11.23 -7.21 -11.70
N TYR A 59 10.92 -8.47 -11.96
CA TYR A 59 9.55 -8.87 -12.24
C TYR A 59 8.78 -8.97 -10.92
N LEU A 60 7.81 -8.08 -10.72
CA LEU A 60 6.92 -8.09 -9.56
C LEU A 60 5.57 -8.70 -9.96
N PRO A 61 5.23 -9.91 -9.47
CA PRO A 61 4.00 -10.58 -9.88
C PRO A 61 2.76 -9.85 -9.37
N ALA A 62 1.65 -9.98 -10.11
CA ALA A 62 0.39 -9.36 -9.75
C ALA A 62 -0.15 -9.88 -8.40
N GLY A 63 -0.70 -8.97 -7.61
CA GLY A 63 -1.27 -9.29 -6.29
C GLY A 63 -0.27 -9.35 -5.15
N TRP A 64 1.03 -9.21 -5.40
CA TRP A 64 2.06 -9.15 -4.36
C TRP A 64 1.99 -7.83 -3.60
N TRP A 65 1.84 -7.93 -2.28
CA TRP A 65 2.07 -6.80 -1.40
C TRP A 65 3.57 -6.49 -1.40
N HIS A 66 3.91 -5.22 -1.58
CA HIS A 66 5.29 -4.78 -1.66
C HIS A 66 5.44 -3.41 -1.02
N TYR A 67 6.60 -3.20 -0.40
CA TYR A 67 7.00 -1.95 0.22
C TYR A 67 8.34 -1.53 -0.41
N VAL A 68 8.44 -0.27 -0.82
CA VAL A 68 9.56 0.22 -1.61
C VAL A 68 10.28 1.33 -0.85
N ARG A 69 11.60 1.21 -0.73
CA ARG A 69 12.50 2.28 -0.31
C ARG A 69 13.50 2.53 -1.43
N GLN A 70 13.92 3.78 -1.55
CA GLN A 70 14.96 4.21 -2.46
C GLN A 70 16.03 4.98 -1.67
N SER A 71 17.28 4.85 -2.08
CA SER A 71 18.40 5.62 -1.54
C SER A 71 18.71 6.79 -2.47
N ASP A 72 19.07 7.93 -1.89
CA ASP A 72 19.52 9.12 -2.62
C ASP A 72 18.59 9.53 -3.78
N ILE A 73 19.17 10.06 -4.86
CA ILE A 73 18.45 10.36 -6.10
C ILE A 73 18.36 9.06 -6.91
N THR A 74 17.17 8.45 -6.91
CA THR A 74 16.87 7.23 -7.67
C THR A 74 16.01 7.56 -8.89
N ILE A 75 16.40 7.03 -10.06
CA ILE A 75 15.59 7.04 -11.28
C ILE A 75 15.27 5.59 -11.63
N ALA A 76 13.98 5.25 -11.62
CA ALA A 76 13.49 3.92 -11.95
C ALA A 76 12.36 3.99 -12.96
N LEU A 77 12.28 3.00 -13.85
CA LEU A 77 11.20 2.83 -14.82
C LEU A 77 10.43 1.56 -14.48
N ASN A 78 9.11 1.64 -14.55
CA ASN A 78 8.22 0.50 -14.35
C ASN A 78 7.24 0.42 -15.52
N PHE A 79 6.95 -0.81 -15.94
CA PHE A 79 6.01 -1.11 -17.02
C PHE A 79 4.87 -1.93 -16.44
N TRP A 80 3.66 -1.39 -16.50
CA TRP A 80 2.47 -2.04 -15.97
C TRP A 80 1.76 -2.76 -17.10
N TYR A 81 1.66 -4.07 -16.96
CA TYR A 81 0.88 -4.92 -17.84
C TYR A 81 -0.36 -5.35 -17.07
N ASP A 82 -1.52 -5.26 -17.71
CA ASP A 82 -2.77 -5.70 -17.09
C ASP A 82 -2.66 -7.18 -16.71
N MET A 83 -3.02 -7.49 -15.47
CA MET A 83 -3.13 -8.88 -15.05
C MET A 83 -4.24 -9.53 -15.87
N GLU A 84 -3.94 -10.71 -16.41
CA GLU A 84 -4.95 -11.54 -17.06
C GLU A 84 -6.00 -11.94 -16.02
N GLY A 85 -7.19 -11.31 -16.09
CA GLY A 85 -8.32 -11.58 -15.20
C GLY A 85 -9.02 -12.91 -15.46
N GLN A 86 -8.32 -13.88 -16.05
CA GLN A 86 -8.84 -15.18 -16.45
C GLN A 86 -8.10 -16.30 -15.72
N GLY A 87 -8.76 -17.45 -15.59
CA GLY A 87 -8.17 -18.64 -15.00
C GLY A 87 -8.15 -18.65 -13.46
N MET A 88 -7.57 -19.73 -12.92
CA MET A 88 -7.68 -20.07 -11.51
C MET A 88 -6.97 -19.08 -10.58
N SER A 89 -5.87 -18.47 -11.01
CA SER A 89 -5.11 -17.52 -10.18
C SER A 89 -5.94 -16.31 -9.76
N TRP A 90 -6.73 -15.76 -10.68
CA TRP A 90 -7.65 -14.64 -10.40
C TRP A 90 -8.80 -15.06 -9.47
N VAL A 91 -9.39 -16.24 -9.70
CA VAL A 91 -10.45 -16.80 -8.84
C VAL A 91 -9.94 -16.97 -7.42
N TRP A 92 -8.76 -17.57 -7.24
CA TRP A 92 -8.16 -17.76 -5.93
C TRP A 92 -7.83 -16.44 -5.23
N LEU A 93 -7.25 -15.48 -5.96
CA LEU A 93 -6.92 -14.17 -5.41
C LEU A 93 -8.17 -13.45 -4.90
N ASN A 94 -9.26 -13.47 -5.66
CA ASN A 94 -10.53 -12.85 -5.25
C ASN A 94 -11.19 -13.59 -4.08
N PHE A 95 -11.17 -14.92 -4.11
CA PHE A 95 -11.68 -15.73 -3.00
C PHE A 95 -10.95 -15.40 -1.70
N LEU A 96 -9.61 -15.42 -1.70
CA LEU A 96 -8.79 -15.12 -0.52
C LEU A 96 -9.01 -13.70 0.00
N ARG A 97 -9.15 -12.71 -0.89
CA ARG A 97 -9.46 -11.31 -0.53
C ARG A 97 -10.87 -11.12 0.05
N GLY A 98 -11.79 -12.02 -0.27
CA GLY A 98 -13.19 -12.01 0.18
C GLY A 98 -13.47 -12.85 1.43
N LEU A 99 -12.50 -13.60 1.95
CA LEU A 99 -12.71 -14.52 3.07
C LEU A 99 -13.12 -13.83 4.38
N ARG A 100 -12.71 -12.57 4.58
CA ARG A 100 -12.97 -11.82 5.81
C ARG A 100 -13.27 -10.37 5.49
N GLU A 101 -14.10 -9.76 6.33
CA GLU A 101 -14.23 -8.31 6.32
C GLU A 101 -12.89 -7.68 6.75
N PRO A 102 -12.47 -6.59 6.08
CA PRO A 102 -11.23 -5.91 6.40
C PRO A 102 -11.36 -5.26 7.79
N PRO A 103 -10.34 -5.38 8.66
CA PRO A 103 -10.39 -4.79 9.99
C PRO A 103 -10.48 -3.26 9.91
N PRO A 104 -10.92 -2.57 10.98
CA PRO A 104 -10.77 -1.12 11.10
C PRO A 104 -9.30 -0.71 10.99
N GLY A 105 -9.05 0.53 10.55
CA GLY A 105 -7.68 1.07 10.44
C GLY A 105 -7.03 1.28 11.81
N ASN A 106 -5.74 1.59 11.81
CA ASN A 106 -4.99 1.88 13.04
C ASN A 106 -5.64 3.05 13.79
N VAL A 107 -5.63 2.98 15.12
CA VAL A 107 -6.14 4.07 15.97
C VAL A 107 -5.23 5.29 15.85
N SER A 108 -5.82 6.46 15.64
CA SER A 108 -5.11 7.75 15.60
C SER A 108 -4.59 8.09 17.01
N GLY A 109 -3.37 7.68 17.33
CA GLY A 109 -2.77 7.88 18.64
C GLY A 109 -1.44 7.16 18.85
N GLU A 110 -1.16 6.10 18.10
CA GLU A 110 0.16 5.45 18.08
C GLU A 110 1.05 6.06 16.99
N SER A 111 1.27 7.37 17.08
CA SER A 111 2.60 7.85 16.71
C SER A 111 3.53 7.32 17.79
N GLN A 112 4.15 6.15 17.59
CA GLN A 112 5.31 5.79 18.39
C GLN A 112 6.35 6.87 18.10
N GLU A 113 6.45 7.83 19.03
CA GLU A 113 7.58 8.74 19.11
C GLU A 113 8.85 7.89 19.07
N LEU A 114 9.66 8.10 18.04
CA LEU A 114 11.08 7.77 18.02
C LEU A 114 11.87 9.05 18.27
#